data_AF-A0A2H3J118-F1
#
_entry.id   AF-A0A2H3J118-F1
#
_cell.length_a   1.000
_cell.length_b   1.000
_cell.length_c   1.000
_cell.angle_alpha   90.00
_cell.angle_beta   90.00
_cell.angle_gamma   90.00
#
_symmetry.space_group_name_H-M   'P 1'
#
loop_
_entity.id
_entity.type
_entity.pdbx_description
1 polymer ?
#
loop_
_entity_poly.entity_id
_entity_poly.type
_entity_poly.pdbx_seq_one_letter_code
_entity_poly.pdbx_strand_id
1 'polypeptide(L)'
;MALRQTALASRSRITSSLSSAACLNSPSARAYATVGTTTYIGQPPPPPTPPPAASSSSTTAANLSSVFDAQILYELRRRCQLAPGSSTGSQVQLPKLVEQYLDRGGLVLDSSLPYESRPGKDRRIDVDESAALDSVAMIVHAAQQGAEHKITHCSGFALSAPGLSEGQSVMVTCAHTLEEIRHSPILRRDAPPNANNAALPSVSGSFVITGPSSSPTFSPVSSILSSLHRSDLLLMSAPPSPFPALRTLPVSPYPAQPGARIRAHFVTHKEPVPGAGAEGWRPWVGGTWSKWIRGTVLGYRDMAGREAKPGTYDALSHLLFDPTPTPGSSGGPIIDEESGAVIGVVLGTQMQNRLQGVCGWGVPSEMIFEMFSLPGLKLNNRS
;
A
#
# COMPACT_ATOMS: atom_id res chain seq x y z
N MET A 1 47.12 -15.78 -54.80
CA MET A 1 48.18 -16.81 -54.75
C MET A 1 49.41 -16.16 -54.12
N ALA A 2 49.97 -16.79 -53.08
CA ALA A 2 51.12 -16.34 -52.26
C ALA A 2 50.90 -15.16 -51.27
N LEU A 3 51.29 -15.41 -50.01
CA LEU A 3 51.91 -14.55 -48.97
C LEU A 3 51.40 -14.97 -47.57
N ARG A 4 52.09 -15.87 -46.84
CA ARG A 4 53.26 -15.70 -45.94
C ARG A 4 53.02 -14.80 -44.71
N GLN A 5 53.19 -15.46 -43.54
CA GLN A 5 53.84 -15.04 -42.28
C GLN A 5 53.27 -13.85 -41.50
N THR A 6 53.03 -14.03 -40.19
CA THR A 6 54.01 -13.67 -39.13
C THR A 6 53.56 -14.15 -37.75
N ALA A 7 54.55 -14.30 -36.88
CA ALA A 7 54.52 -14.89 -35.56
C ALA A 7 54.22 -13.88 -34.42
N LEU A 8 54.17 -14.46 -33.21
CA LEU A 8 54.60 -13.94 -31.91
C LEU A 8 53.57 -13.36 -30.92
N ALA A 9 53.63 -14.02 -29.75
CA ALA A 9 53.53 -13.53 -28.37
C ALA A 9 52.13 -13.33 -27.74
N SER A 10 51.87 -14.11 -26.68
CA SER A 10 51.49 -13.53 -25.38
C SER A 10 51.65 -14.55 -24.24
N ARG A 11 52.21 -14.07 -23.14
CA ARG A 11 52.59 -14.76 -21.91
C ARG A 11 51.45 -14.72 -20.88
N SER A 12 51.60 -15.63 -19.91
CA SER A 12 51.05 -15.61 -18.54
C SER A 12 49.65 -16.19 -18.35
N ARG A 13 49.62 -17.39 -17.75
CA ARG A 13 48.48 -17.90 -16.99
C ARG A 13 48.69 -17.47 -15.55
N ILE A 14 47.86 -16.54 -15.08
CA ILE A 14 47.68 -16.27 -13.66
C ILE A 14 46.49 -17.12 -13.20
N THR A 15 46.78 -18.02 -12.27
CA THR A 15 45.79 -18.73 -11.46
C THR A 15 45.17 -17.75 -10.47
N SER A 16 43.84 -17.63 -10.46
CA SER A 16 43.12 -17.10 -9.30
C SER A 16 41.77 -17.78 -9.18
N SER A 17 41.68 -18.64 -8.17
CA SER A 17 40.45 -19.16 -7.58
C SER A 17 39.54 -18.01 -7.13
N LEU A 18 38.27 -18.05 -7.52
CA LEU A 18 37.22 -17.23 -6.92
C LEU A 18 36.04 -18.13 -6.56
N SER A 19 36.15 -18.61 -5.32
CA SER A 19 35.13 -18.71 -4.28
C SER A 19 33.66 -18.51 -4.70
N SER A 20 32.88 -19.58 -4.58
CA SER A 20 31.44 -19.53 -4.39
C SER A 20 31.10 -18.65 -3.18
N ALA A 21 30.55 -17.46 -3.43
CA ALA A 21 29.82 -16.74 -2.41
C ALA A 21 28.38 -17.26 -2.40
N ALA A 22 28.08 -18.13 -1.44
CA ALA A 22 26.72 -18.46 -1.07
C ALA A 22 26.05 -17.18 -0.58
N CYS A 23 25.01 -16.72 -1.28
CA CYS A 23 24.13 -15.66 -0.81
C CYS A 23 23.37 -16.17 0.41
N LEU A 24 23.89 -15.85 1.59
CA LEU A 24 23.27 -16.11 2.87
C LEU A 24 22.01 -15.26 3.02
N ASN A 25 20.90 -15.94 3.34
CA ASN A 25 19.61 -15.36 3.70
C ASN A 25 19.78 -14.24 4.74
N SER A 26 19.34 -13.04 4.38
CA SER A 26 19.06 -11.97 5.33
C SER A 26 17.72 -12.25 6.03
N PRO A 27 17.54 -11.97 7.33
CA PRO A 27 16.27 -12.16 8.01
C PRO A 27 15.20 -11.27 7.37
N SER A 28 14.12 -11.89 6.89
CA SER A 28 13.02 -11.25 6.17
C SER A 28 12.33 -10.17 7.01
N ALA A 29 12.66 -8.92 6.74
CA ALA A 29 11.82 -7.78 7.08
C ALA A 29 10.80 -7.60 5.94
N ARG A 30 9.51 -7.56 6.26
CA ARG A 30 8.43 -7.34 5.27
C ARG A 30 8.71 -6.08 4.46
N ALA A 31 8.68 -6.21 3.13
CA ALA A 31 8.84 -5.08 2.22
C ALA A 31 7.55 -4.26 2.19
N TYR A 32 7.63 -3.00 2.59
CA TYR A 32 6.56 -2.04 2.47
C TYR A 32 6.93 -1.03 1.40
N ALA A 33 5.96 -0.66 0.57
CA ALA A 33 6.18 0.44 -0.34
C ALA A 33 6.26 1.74 0.46
N THR A 34 7.33 2.50 0.25
CA THR A 34 7.57 3.76 0.95
C THR A 34 7.70 4.87 -0.07
N VAL A 35 6.86 5.90 0.03
CA VAL A 35 7.10 7.17 -0.63
C VAL A 35 7.93 8.03 0.33
N GLY A 36 9.16 8.31 -0.08
CA GLY A 36 10.08 9.21 0.62
C GLY A 36 11.15 9.70 -0.36
N THR A 37 11.69 10.90 -0.13
CA THR A 37 12.89 11.33 -0.84
C THR A 37 14.00 10.35 -0.53
N THR A 38 14.55 9.69 -1.55
CA THR A 38 15.71 8.79 -1.48
C THR A 38 16.99 9.57 -1.15
N THR A 39 17.02 10.22 0.00
CA THR A 39 18.28 10.63 0.62
C THR A 39 18.77 9.45 1.42
N TYR A 40 19.67 8.65 0.82
CA TYR A 40 20.51 7.70 1.55
C TYR A 40 21.23 8.47 2.65
N ILE A 41 20.76 8.36 3.90
CA ILE A 41 21.59 8.64 5.06
C ILE A 41 22.47 7.40 5.21
N GLY A 42 23.72 7.49 4.75
CA GLY A 42 24.70 6.43 4.98
C GLY A 42 24.79 6.16 6.48
N GLN A 43 24.53 4.92 6.90
CA GLN A 43 24.83 4.49 8.27
C GLN A 43 26.35 4.50 8.44
N PRO A 44 26.90 5.16 9.48
CA PRO A 44 28.31 4.99 9.82
C PRO A 44 28.56 3.51 10.17
N PRO A 45 29.73 2.95 9.82
CA PRO A 45 30.03 1.55 10.08
C PRO A 45 29.93 1.25 11.59
N PRO A 46 29.42 0.08 11.98
CA PRO A 46 29.32 -0.28 13.38
C PRO A 46 30.71 -0.40 14.00
N PRO A 47 30.89 0.00 15.27
CA PRO A 47 32.14 -0.24 15.99
C PRO A 47 32.39 -1.76 16.13
N PRO A 48 33.66 -2.19 16.22
CA PRO A 48 34.00 -3.60 16.30
C PRO A 48 33.39 -4.27 17.54
N THR A 49 32.73 -5.41 17.32
CA THR A 49 31.99 -6.18 18.33
C THR A 49 32.94 -6.95 19.26
N PRO A 50 32.78 -6.90 20.60
CA PRO A 50 33.40 -7.85 21.52
C PRO A 50 32.76 -9.26 21.41
N PRO A 51 33.43 -10.32 21.92
CA PRO A 51 33.05 -11.71 21.67
C PRO A 51 31.69 -12.08 22.27
N PRO A 52 31.01 -13.11 21.72
CA PRO A 52 29.60 -13.36 21.97
C PRO A 52 29.36 -13.93 23.38
N ALA A 53 28.53 -13.25 24.17
CA ALA A 53 27.81 -13.86 25.27
C ALA A 53 26.48 -14.44 24.74
N ALA A 54 26.09 -15.59 25.29
CA ALA A 54 25.03 -16.47 24.83
C ALA A 54 23.76 -15.77 24.32
N SER A 55 23.36 -16.11 23.10
CA SER A 55 22.14 -15.68 22.44
C SER A 55 20.90 -16.29 23.11
N SER A 56 20.06 -15.46 23.72
CA SER A 56 18.65 -15.79 23.92
C SER A 56 17.92 -15.67 22.58
N SER A 57 17.47 -16.80 22.04
CA SER A 57 16.69 -16.88 20.80
C SER A 57 15.34 -16.15 20.93
N SER A 58 15.19 -15.00 20.26
CA SER A 58 13.89 -14.35 20.05
C SER A 58 13.25 -14.90 18.76
N THR A 59 12.40 -15.90 18.90
CA THR A 59 11.86 -16.72 17.79
C THR A 59 10.49 -16.26 17.25
N THR A 60 10.02 -15.05 17.54
CA THR A 60 8.58 -14.71 17.40
C THR A 60 8.18 -13.83 16.21
N ALA A 61 8.88 -12.74 15.87
CA ALA A 61 8.36 -11.79 14.87
C ALA A 61 8.64 -12.17 13.40
N ALA A 62 9.84 -12.67 13.08
CA ALA A 62 10.21 -13.05 11.71
C ALA A 62 9.42 -14.27 11.20
N ASN A 63 9.10 -15.21 12.10
CA ASN A 63 8.30 -16.39 11.77
C ASN A 63 6.86 -16.02 11.43
N LEU A 64 6.22 -15.07 12.15
CA LEU A 64 4.84 -14.66 11.89
C LEU A 64 4.65 -13.95 10.54
N SER A 65 5.61 -13.11 10.13
CA SER A 65 5.59 -12.50 8.80
C SER A 65 5.62 -13.57 7.70
N SER A 66 6.49 -14.57 7.84
CA SER A 66 6.60 -15.66 6.86
C SER A 66 5.34 -16.53 6.79
N VAL A 67 4.63 -16.72 7.91
CA VAL A 67 3.39 -17.51 7.96
C VAL A 67 2.25 -16.79 7.25
N PHE A 68 2.08 -15.48 7.48
CA PHE A 68 1.02 -14.73 6.80
C PHE A 68 1.29 -14.59 5.31
N ASP A 69 2.54 -14.36 4.92
CA ASP A 69 2.95 -14.31 3.52
C ASP A 69 2.68 -15.67 2.84
N ALA A 70 2.95 -16.79 3.53
CA ALA A 70 2.59 -18.12 3.06
C ALA A 70 1.07 -18.33 2.93
N GLN A 71 0.26 -17.74 3.83
CA GLN A 71 -1.21 -17.76 3.72
C GLN A 71 -1.70 -16.97 2.50
N ILE A 72 -1.15 -15.78 2.24
CA ILE A 72 -1.45 -14.98 1.04
C ILE A 72 -1.15 -15.79 -0.22
N LEU A 73 0.03 -16.40 -0.30
CA LEU A 73 0.43 -17.20 -1.45
C LEU A 73 -0.41 -18.48 -1.61
N TYR A 74 -0.80 -19.09 -0.50
CA TYR A 74 -1.73 -20.21 -0.50
C TYR A 74 -3.09 -19.81 -1.07
N GLU A 75 -3.66 -18.70 -0.59
CA GLU A 75 -4.94 -18.17 -1.05
C GLU A 75 -4.89 -17.80 -2.54
N LEU A 76 -3.79 -17.18 -2.98
CA LEU A 76 -3.54 -16.84 -4.37
C LEU A 76 -3.56 -18.08 -5.28
N ARG A 77 -2.80 -19.12 -4.90
CA ARG A 77 -2.77 -20.39 -5.65
C ARG A 77 -4.13 -21.07 -5.65
N ARG A 78 -4.79 -21.13 -4.49
CA ARG A 78 -6.12 -21.75 -4.34
C ARG A 78 -7.12 -21.13 -5.32
N ARG A 79 -7.17 -19.80 -5.42
CA ARG A 79 -8.13 -19.11 -6.29
C ARG A 79 -7.79 -19.18 -7.77
N CYS A 80 -6.51 -19.25 -8.13
CA CYS A 80 -6.11 -19.49 -9.52
C CYS A 80 -6.49 -20.90 -10.02
N GLN A 81 -6.71 -21.85 -9.12
CA GLN A 81 -7.12 -23.22 -9.44
C GLN A 81 -8.65 -23.40 -9.50
N LEU A 82 -9.45 -22.42 -9.05
CA LEU A 82 -10.91 -22.50 -9.08
C LEU A 82 -11.42 -22.35 -10.52
N ALA A 83 -12.35 -23.22 -10.90
CA ALA A 83 -13.00 -23.16 -12.21
C ALA A 83 -13.82 -21.87 -12.39
N PRO A 84 -13.91 -21.32 -13.62
CA PRO A 84 -14.80 -20.20 -13.92
C PRO A 84 -16.25 -20.56 -13.53
N GLY A 85 -16.86 -19.77 -12.64
CA GLY A 85 -18.25 -19.99 -12.19
C GLY A 85 -18.40 -20.49 -10.74
N SER A 86 -17.32 -20.70 -10.00
CA SER A 86 -17.40 -20.90 -8.54
C SER A 86 -17.93 -19.63 -7.85
N SER A 87 -18.80 -19.80 -6.84
CA SER A 87 -19.41 -18.71 -6.06
C SER A 87 -18.41 -17.89 -5.25
N THR A 88 -17.19 -18.42 -5.05
CA THR A 88 -16.06 -17.66 -4.52
C THR A 88 -15.36 -16.93 -5.66
N GLY A 89 -15.48 -15.60 -5.69
CA GLY A 89 -15.06 -14.73 -6.81
C GLY A 89 -13.72 -15.11 -7.46
N SER A 90 -13.72 -15.14 -8.80
CA SER A 90 -12.56 -15.44 -9.64
C SER A 90 -11.43 -14.44 -9.42
N GLN A 91 -10.19 -14.93 -9.32
CA GLN A 91 -9.01 -14.08 -9.14
C GLN A 91 -8.68 -13.32 -10.43
N VAL A 92 -8.67 -11.99 -10.35
CA VAL A 92 -8.12 -11.15 -11.43
C VAL A 92 -6.60 -11.06 -11.27
N GLN A 93 -5.88 -11.38 -12.35
CA GLN A 93 -4.43 -11.36 -12.40
C GLN A 93 -3.90 -9.92 -12.39
N LEU A 94 -2.73 -9.70 -11.78
CA LEU A 94 -2.12 -8.37 -11.68
C LEU A 94 -1.91 -7.68 -13.03
N PRO A 95 -1.48 -8.34 -14.13
CA PRO A 95 -1.37 -7.69 -15.44
C PRO A 95 -2.66 -7.01 -15.88
N LYS A 96 -3.81 -7.66 -15.68
CA LYS A 96 -5.13 -7.08 -16.01
C LYS A 96 -5.52 -5.92 -15.08
N LEU A 97 -5.18 -5.99 -13.80
CA LEU A 97 -5.39 -4.87 -12.87
C LEU A 97 -4.47 -3.69 -13.21
N VAL A 98 -3.24 -3.96 -13.66
CA VAL A 98 -2.28 -2.96 -14.13
C VAL A 98 -2.76 -2.29 -15.41
N GLU A 99 -3.29 -3.05 -16.38
CA GLU A 99 -3.93 -2.49 -17.57
C GLU A 99 -5.06 -1.53 -17.17
N GLN A 100 -5.97 -1.97 -16.30
CA GLN A 100 -7.06 -1.11 -15.80
C GLN A 100 -6.54 0.13 -15.05
N TYR A 101 -5.47 -0.01 -14.27
CA TYR A 101 -4.83 1.12 -13.58
C TYR A 101 -4.28 2.17 -14.55
N LEU A 102 -3.69 1.75 -15.67
CA LEU A 102 -3.18 2.65 -16.68
C LEU A 102 -4.30 3.27 -17.51
N ASP A 103 -5.24 2.45 -17.98
CA ASP A 103 -6.33 2.87 -18.87
C ASP A 103 -7.37 3.76 -18.17
N ARG A 104 -7.53 3.61 -16.85
CA ARG A 104 -8.51 4.35 -16.04
C ARG A 104 -7.84 5.47 -15.22
N GLY A 105 -6.66 5.92 -15.63
CA GLY A 105 -6.01 7.10 -15.07
C GLY A 105 -6.84 8.35 -15.32
N GLY A 106 -7.29 9.01 -14.24
CA GLY A 106 -8.16 10.20 -14.31
C GLY A 106 -9.61 9.89 -14.70
N LEU A 107 -10.04 8.62 -14.69
CA LEU A 107 -11.42 8.26 -14.99
C LEU A 107 -12.35 8.75 -13.88
N VAL A 108 -13.36 9.52 -14.26
CA VAL A 108 -14.43 9.97 -13.35
C VAL A 108 -15.56 8.94 -13.38
N LEU A 109 -15.97 8.43 -12.24
CA LEU A 109 -17.06 7.47 -12.12
C LEU A 109 -18.42 8.18 -12.29
N ASP A 110 -19.38 7.52 -12.95
CA ASP A 110 -20.77 7.97 -13.12
C ASP A 110 -21.62 7.85 -11.83
N SER A 111 -20.95 7.82 -10.67
CA SER A 111 -21.54 7.83 -9.34
C SER A 111 -21.09 9.09 -8.60
N SER A 112 -21.93 9.61 -7.72
CA SER A 112 -21.58 10.72 -6.84
C SER A 112 -21.22 10.20 -5.45
N LEU A 113 -20.10 10.66 -4.91
CA LEU A 113 -19.71 10.36 -3.54
C LEU A 113 -20.47 11.31 -2.59
N PRO A 114 -21.11 10.82 -1.51
CA PRO A 114 -21.78 11.67 -0.53
C PRO A 114 -20.81 12.63 0.16
N TYR A 115 -21.24 13.88 0.36
CA TYR A 115 -20.44 14.91 1.01
C TYR A 115 -20.68 14.85 2.52
N GLU A 116 -19.83 14.11 3.24
CA GLU A 116 -20.00 13.83 4.67
C GLU A 116 -18.99 14.61 5.53
N SER A 117 -19.00 15.94 5.48
CA SER A 117 -18.10 16.78 6.30
C SER A 117 -18.48 16.82 7.79
N ARG A 118 -19.77 16.63 8.10
CA ARG A 118 -20.31 16.55 9.47
C ARG A 118 -21.21 15.31 9.55
N PRO A 119 -20.64 14.10 9.56
CA PRO A 119 -21.42 12.87 9.56
C PRO A 119 -22.30 12.76 10.80
N GLY A 120 -23.46 12.11 10.65
CA GLY A 120 -24.33 11.75 11.76
C GLY A 120 -23.62 10.83 12.77
N LYS A 121 -24.17 10.69 13.99
CA LYS A 121 -23.54 9.90 15.06
C LYS A 121 -23.25 8.45 14.67
N ASP A 122 -24.10 7.88 13.83
CA ASP A 122 -24.02 6.52 13.27
C ASP A 122 -22.92 6.37 12.19
N ARG A 123 -22.60 7.45 11.48
CA ARG A 123 -21.58 7.48 10.42
C ARG A 123 -20.22 7.95 10.92
N ARG A 124 -20.21 8.81 11.94
CA ARG A 124 -19.01 9.36 12.57
C ARG A 124 -18.10 8.24 13.08
N ILE A 125 -16.80 8.39 12.84
CA ILE A 125 -15.82 7.51 13.45
C ILE A 125 -15.44 8.07 14.82
N ASP A 126 -15.85 7.34 15.86
CA ASP A 126 -15.27 7.48 17.18
C ASP A 126 -14.10 6.50 17.31
N VAL A 127 -12.90 7.05 17.31
CA VAL A 127 -11.65 6.28 17.34
C VAL A 127 -11.42 5.57 18.67
N ASP A 128 -12.05 6.04 19.74
CA ASP A 128 -11.92 5.43 21.06
C ASP A 128 -12.84 4.19 21.21
N GLU A 129 -13.76 3.97 20.25
CA GLU A 129 -14.59 2.78 20.17
C GLU A 129 -13.95 1.66 19.33
N SER A 130 -14.15 0.40 19.74
CA SER A 130 -13.64 -0.78 19.02
C SER A 130 -14.09 -0.85 17.55
N ALA A 131 -15.24 -0.25 17.21
CA ALA A 131 -15.78 -0.21 15.86
C ALA A 131 -14.91 0.57 14.85
N ALA A 132 -14.00 1.44 15.31
CA ALA A 132 -13.05 2.12 14.43
C ALA A 132 -12.01 1.17 13.82
N LEU A 133 -11.79 -0.01 14.43
CA LEU A 133 -10.84 -1.01 13.92
C LEU A 133 -11.38 -1.75 12.70
N ASP A 134 -12.70 -1.89 12.58
CA ASP A 134 -13.38 -2.58 11.48
C ASP A 134 -13.61 -1.66 10.25
N SER A 135 -12.91 -0.52 10.20
CA SER A 135 -13.06 0.50 9.15
C SER A 135 -11.85 0.59 8.21
N VAL A 136 -10.73 -0.04 8.56
CA VAL A 136 -9.50 -0.07 7.77
C VAL A 136 -9.15 -1.51 7.42
N ALA A 137 -8.88 -1.75 6.14
CA ALA A 137 -8.46 -3.04 5.61
C ALA A 137 -6.96 -3.03 5.26
N MET A 138 -6.35 -4.21 5.24
CA MET A 138 -5.07 -4.40 4.60
C MET A 138 -5.29 -4.71 3.12
N ILE A 139 -4.63 -3.95 2.26
CA ILE A 139 -4.58 -4.21 0.82
C ILE A 139 -3.25 -4.88 0.50
N VAL A 140 -3.30 -5.95 -0.28
CA VAL A 140 -2.13 -6.73 -0.66
C VAL A 140 -2.11 -6.93 -2.16
N HIS A 141 -0.96 -6.69 -2.78
CA HIS A 141 -0.68 -7.14 -4.14
C HIS A 141 0.39 -8.22 -4.09
N ALA A 142 0.16 -9.36 -4.75
CA ALA A 142 1.07 -10.50 -4.68
C ALA A 142 1.29 -11.13 -6.06
N ALA A 143 2.53 -11.57 -6.30
CA ALA A 143 2.93 -12.34 -7.48
C ALA A 143 3.88 -13.46 -7.07
N GLN A 144 3.75 -14.63 -7.68
CA GLN A 144 4.61 -15.78 -7.47
C GLN A 144 4.91 -16.49 -8.78
N GLN A 145 6.20 -16.81 -8.99
CA GLN A 145 6.68 -17.64 -10.09
C GLN A 145 7.67 -18.67 -9.53
N GLY A 146 7.25 -19.94 -9.48
CA GLY A 146 8.06 -20.98 -8.82
C GLY A 146 8.27 -20.68 -7.34
N ALA A 147 9.54 -20.61 -6.91
CA ALA A 147 9.94 -20.28 -5.54
C ALA A 147 10.01 -18.77 -5.27
N GLU A 148 10.13 -17.94 -6.31
CA GLU A 148 10.22 -16.50 -6.16
C GLU A 148 8.82 -15.89 -6.00
N HIS A 149 8.70 -14.93 -5.08
CA HIS A 149 7.47 -14.18 -4.87
C HIS A 149 7.76 -12.73 -4.48
N LYS A 150 6.79 -11.87 -4.73
CA LYS A 150 6.75 -10.49 -4.23
C LYS A 150 5.38 -10.21 -3.66
N ILE A 151 5.35 -9.57 -2.49
CA ILE A 151 4.14 -9.12 -1.82
C ILE A 151 4.35 -7.66 -1.43
N THR A 152 3.41 -6.78 -1.78
CA THR A 152 3.37 -5.39 -1.33
C THR A 152 2.12 -5.16 -0.50
N HIS A 153 2.26 -4.42 0.61
CA HIS A 153 1.19 -4.19 1.58
C HIS A 153 0.93 -2.69 1.73
N CYS A 154 -0.35 -2.33 1.81
CA CYS A 154 -0.83 -1.01 2.23
C CYS A 154 -2.08 -1.14 3.11
N SER A 155 -2.47 -0.02 3.69
CA SER A 155 -3.79 0.17 4.27
C SER A 155 -4.78 0.68 3.22
N GLY A 156 -6.07 0.51 3.48
CA GLY A 156 -7.13 1.08 2.66
C GLY A 156 -8.44 1.11 3.44
N PHE A 157 -9.44 1.83 2.93
CA PHE A 157 -10.74 1.95 3.59
C PHE A 157 -11.88 1.96 2.57
N ALA A 158 -13.08 1.56 3.00
CA ALA A 158 -14.24 1.50 2.13
C ALA A 158 -14.94 2.85 2.01
N LEU A 159 -15.49 3.13 0.83
CA LEU A 159 -16.33 4.29 0.54
C LEU A 159 -17.80 3.89 0.44
N SER A 160 -18.68 4.81 0.85
CA SER A 160 -20.11 4.74 0.54
C SER A 160 -20.34 5.36 -0.84
N ALA A 161 -20.23 4.56 -1.90
CA ALA A 161 -20.36 5.03 -3.28
C ALA A 161 -21.67 4.52 -3.93
N PRO A 162 -22.80 5.24 -3.74
CA PRO A 162 -24.10 4.82 -4.26
C PRO A 162 -24.11 4.82 -5.79
N GLY A 163 -24.86 3.88 -6.39
CA GLY A 163 -25.01 3.77 -7.84
C GLY A 163 -23.94 2.93 -8.55
N LEU A 164 -22.93 2.45 -7.83
CA LEU A 164 -22.04 1.40 -8.32
C LEU A 164 -22.68 0.01 -8.11
N SER A 165 -22.25 -0.98 -8.88
CA SER A 165 -22.87 -2.31 -8.95
C SER A 165 -23.23 -2.87 -7.58
N GLU A 166 -24.51 -3.24 -7.39
CA GLU A 166 -25.02 -3.75 -6.13
C GLU A 166 -24.14 -4.89 -5.60
N GLY A 167 -23.75 -4.79 -4.33
CA GLY A 167 -22.92 -5.79 -3.66
C GLY A 167 -21.41 -5.67 -3.87
N GLN A 168 -20.86 -4.70 -4.60
CA GLN A 168 -19.40 -4.48 -4.59
C GLN A 168 -19.00 -3.50 -3.48
N SER A 169 -17.88 -3.77 -2.82
CA SER A 169 -17.22 -2.82 -1.93
C SER A 169 -16.23 -1.97 -2.73
N VAL A 170 -16.30 -0.65 -2.56
CA VAL A 170 -15.39 0.31 -3.19
C VAL A 170 -14.35 0.72 -2.16
N MET A 171 -13.08 0.52 -2.50
CA MET A 171 -11.94 0.75 -1.62
C MET A 171 -11.05 1.85 -2.16
N VAL A 172 -10.58 2.73 -1.26
CA VAL A 172 -9.50 3.69 -1.53
C VAL A 172 -8.21 3.19 -0.90
N THR A 173 -7.11 3.34 -1.62
CA THR A 173 -5.74 3.18 -1.10
C THR A 173 -4.77 4.05 -1.92
N CYS A 174 -3.48 3.95 -1.58
CA CYS A 174 -2.39 4.57 -2.34
C CYS A 174 -2.05 3.79 -3.61
N ALA A 175 -1.65 4.47 -4.68
CA ALA A 175 -1.35 3.83 -5.96
C ALA A 175 0.07 3.22 -6.03
N HIS A 176 1.04 3.79 -5.31
CA HIS A 176 2.45 3.41 -5.42
C HIS A 176 2.74 1.96 -5.01
N THR A 177 1.89 1.33 -4.20
CA THR A 177 2.03 -0.09 -3.85
C THR A 177 1.73 -1.02 -5.03
N LEU A 178 0.77 -0.65 -5.89
CA LEU A 178 0.49 -1.34 -7.14
C LEU A 178 1.59 -1.04 -8.17
N GLU A 179 2.07 0.20 -8.24
CA GLU A 179 3.18 0.58 -9.11
C GLU A 179 4.47 -0.18 -8.76
N GLU A 180 4.76 -0.34 -7.47
CA GLU A 180 5.94 -1.08 -7.01
C GLU A 180 5.92 -2.56 -7.41
N ILE A 181 4.75 -3.22 -7.34
CA ILE A 181 4.64 -4.61 -7.78
C ILE A 181 4.62 -4.73 -9.31
N ARG A 182 4.01 -3.77 -10.03
CA ARG A 182 4.05 -3.67 -11.49
C ARG A 182 5.49 -3.64 -12.03
N HIS A 183 6.40 -3.00 -11.30
CA HIS A 183 7.82 -2.96 -11.65
C HIS A 183 8.62 -4.21 -11.24
N SER A 184 7.99 -5.19 -10.59
CA SER A 184 8.64 -6.43 -10.18
C SER A 184 9.11 -7.25 -11.39
N PRO A 185 10.34 -7.79 -11.36
CA PRO A 185 10.81 -8.75 -12.37
C PRO A 185 9.89 -9.96 -12.51
N ILE A 186 9.21 -10.38 -11.43
CA ILE A 186 8.30 -11.53 -11.43
C ILE A 186 7.10 -11.33 -12.37
N LEU A 187 6.64 -10.09 -12.55
CA LEU A 187 5.55 -9.77 -13.49
C LEU A 187 6.05 -9.46 -14.91
N ARG A 188 7.33 -9.13 -15.09
CA ARG A 188 7.93 -8.70 -16.37
C ARG A 188 8.66 -9.82 -17.11
N ARG A 189 8.82 -10.99 -16.49
CA ARG A 189 9.40 -12.17 -17.15
C ARG A 189 8.37 -12.75 -18.11
N ASP A 190 8.28 -12.16 -19.30
CA ASP A 190 7.76 -12.86 -20.46
C ASP A 190 8.71 -14.04 -20.73
N ALA A 191 8.21 -15.27 -20.63
CA ALA A 191 8.99 -16.42 -21.04
C ALA A 191 9.35 -16.24 -22.53
N PRO A 192 10.63 -16.27 -22.93
CA PRO A 192 10.96 -16.22 -24.35
C PRO A 192 10.28 -17.41 -25.04
N PRO A 193 9.64 -17.22 -26.21
CA PRO A 193 8.82 -18.24 -26.88
C PRO A 193 9.60 -19.49 -27.33
N ASN A 194 10.92 -19.54 -27.14
CA ASN A 194 11.82 -20.57 -27.68
C ASN A 194 12.50 -21.46 -26.63
N ALA A 195 12.07 -21.45 -25.36
CA ALA A 195 12.60 -22.39 -24.38
C ALA A 195 11.61 -23.54 -24.16
N ASN A 196 11.98 -24.75 -24.61
CA ASN A 196 11.33 -26.05 -24.29
C ASN A 196 11.32 -26.40 -22.78
N ASN A 197 11.56 -25.43 -21.89
CA ASN A 197 11.40 -25.58 -20.46
C ASN A 197 9.99 -25.11 -20.12
N ALA A 198 9.14 -26.04 -19.67
CA ALA A 198 7.80 -25.76 -19.17
C ALA A 198 7.84 -24.51 -18.28
N ALA A 199 7.30 -23.39 -18.77
CA ALA A 199 7.28 -22.14 -18.04
C ALA A 199 6.54 -22.41 -16.71
N LEU A 200 7.22 -22.14 -15.59
CA LEU A 200 6.61 -22.33 -14.28
C LEU A 200 5.34 -21.47 -14.19
N PRO A 201 4.22 -22.00 -13.65
CA PRO A 201 2.98 -21.26 -13.58
C PRO A 201 3.20 -20.00 -12.74
N SER A 202 2.92 -18.84 -13.35
CA SER A 202 2.92 -17.55 -12.67
C SER A 202 1.52 -17.28 -12.16
N VAL A 203 1.39 -17.00 -10.86
CA VAL A 203 0.12 -16.61 -10.24
C VAL A 203 0.26 -15.21 -9.66
N SER A 204 -0.74 -14.37 -9.87
CA SER A 204 -0.73 -12.99 -9.42
C SER A 204 -2.13 -12.50 -9.08
N GLY A 205 -2.21 -11.54 -8.17
CA GLY A 205 -3.50 -11.02 -7.74
C GLY A 205 -3.39 -9.91 -6.71
N SER A 206 -4.54 -9.32 -6.38
CA SER A 206 -4.67 -8.40 -5.25
C SER A 206 -5.81 -8.83 -4.33
N PHE A 207 -5.66 -8.54 -3.03
CA PHE A 207 -6.62 -8.85 -1.99
C PHE A 207 -6.92 -7.64 -1.11
N VAL A 208 -8.19 -7.52 -0.72
CA VAL A 208 -8.64 -6.79 0.46
C VAL A 208 -8.72 -7.79 1.60
N ILE A 209 -7.99 -7.56 2.68
CA ILE A 209 -7.93 -8.46 3.83
C ILE A 209 -8.50 -7.76 5.06
N THR A 210 -9.50 -8.38 5.67
CA THR A 210 -10.21 -7.88 6.85
C THR A 210 -10.33 -8.96 7.92
N GLY A 211 -10.83 -8.59 9.10
CA GLY A 211 -11.04 -9.52 10.21
C GLY A 211 -9.81 -9.68 11.12
N PRO A 212 -9.93 -10.50 12.18
CA PRO A 212 -8.88 -10.66 13.17
C PRO A 212 -7.70 -11.45 12.61
N SER A 213 -6.52 -11.28 13.21
CA SER A 213 -5.28 -11.96 12.81
C SER A 213 -5.37 -13.49 12.83
N SER A 214 -6.24 -14.04 13.68
CA SER A 214 -6.49 -15.47 13.80
C SER A 214 -7.30 -16.08 12.66
N SER A 215 -8.15 -15.28 12.01
CA SER A 215 -9.05 -15.73 10.95
C SER A 215 -9.30 -14.61 9.94
N PRO A 216 -8.28 -14.20 9.17
CA PRO A 216 -8.41 -13.15 8.17
C PRO A 216 -9.30 -13.59 7.00
N THR A 217 -10.17 -12.69 6.56
CA THR A 217 -11.00 -12.86 5.37
C THR A 217 -10.29 -12.24 4.17
N PHE A 218 -10.09 -13.02 3.11
CA PHE A 218 -9.47 -12.56 1.86
C PHE A 218 -10.53 -12.33 0.80
N SER A 219 -10.72 -11.08 0.39
CA SER A 219 -11.61 -10.69 -0.71
C SER A 219 -10.76 -10.30 -1.93
N PRO A 220 -10.90 -10.97 -3.08
CA PRO A 220 -10.08 -10.67 -4.25
C PRO A 220 -10.48 -9.31 -4.82
N VAL A 221 -9.52 -8.54 -5.30
CA VAL A 221 -9.84 -7.31 -6.05
C VAL A 221 -10.38 -7.68 -7.42
N SER A 222 -11.58 -7.21 -7.73
CA SER A 222 -12.30 -7.48 -8.98
C SER A 222 -11.85 -6.56 -10.12
N SER A 223 -11.63 -5.28 -9.83
CA SER A 223 -11.15 -4.32 -10.83
C SER A 223 -10.65 -3.03 -10.21
N ILE A 224 -9.79 -2.31 -10.93
CA ILE A 224 -9.45 -0.91 -10.66
C ILE A 224 -10.54 -0.02 -11.25
N LEU A 225 -11.20 0.80 -10.44
CA LEU A 225 -12.30 1.65 -10.88
C LEU A 225 -11.80 2.98 -11.43
N SER A 226 -10.82 3.58 -10.78
CA SER A 226 -10.17 4.83 -11.19
C SER A 226 -8.81 4.92 -10.51
N SER A 227 -7.92 5.76 -11.05
CA SER A 227 -6.66 6.08 -10.40
C SER A 227 -6.23 7.52 -10.68
N LEU A 228 -5.58 8.15 -9.70
CA LEU A 228 -4.95 9.46 -9.85
C LEU A 228 -3.47 9.30 -9.59
N HIS A 229 -2.69 9.02 -10.65
CA HIS A 229 -1.26 8.71 -10.51
C HIS A 229 -0.47 9.86 -9.86
N ARG A 230 -0.83 11.10 -10.17
CA ARG A 230 -0.17 12.31 -9.63
C ARG A 230 -0.45 12.53 -8.14
N SER A 231 -1.64 12.16 -7.69
CA SER A 231 -2.07 12.29 -6.29
C SER A 231 -1.88 10.98 -5.51
N ASP A 232 -1.29 9.97 -6.16
CA ASP A 232 -1.00 8.66 -5.60
C ASP A 232 -2.24 7.95 -5.00
N LEU A 233 -3.40 8.06 -5.68
CA LEU A 233 -4.65 7.45 -5.25
C LEU A 233 -5.13 6.36 -6.21
N LEU A 234 -5.75 5.33 -5.63
CA LEU A 234 -6.29 4.17 -6.34
C LEU A 234 -7.68 3.82 -5.78
N LEU A 235 -8.67 3.75 -6.67
CA LEU A 235 -9.98 3.17 -6.39
C LEU A 235 -10.07 1.76 -6.95
N MET A 236 -10.51 0.82 -6.12
CA MET A 236 -10.71 -0.56 -6.53
C MET A 236 -12.04 -1.12 -6.04
N SER A 237 -12.53 -2.13 -6.74
CA SER A 237 -13.72 -2.89 -6.36
C SER A 237 -13.31 -4.26 -5.83
N ALA A 238 -14.02 -4.75 -4.83
CA ALA A 238 -13.94 -6.11 -4.34
C ALA A 238 -15.36 -6.68 -4.15
N PRO A 239 -15.54 -8.01 -4.28
CA PRO A 239 -16.78 -8.66 -3.90
C PRO A 239 -17.13 -8.36 -2.44
N PRO A 240 -18.42 -8.45 -2.08
CA PRO A 240 -18.83 -8.19 -0.72
C PRO A 240 -18.17 -9.24 0.19
N SER A 241 -17.51 -8.79 1.26
CA SER A 241 -17.00 -9.70 2.27
C SER A 241 -18.19 -10.34 2.97
N PRO A 242 -18.26 -11.68 3.08
CA PRO A 242 -19.37 -12.33 3.73
C PRO A 242 -19.47 -11.89 5.20
N PHE A 243 -18.37 -11.78 5.95
CA PHE A 243 -18.37 -11.27 7.34
C PHE A 243 -16.95 -10.89 7.84
N PRO A 244 -16.82 -9.91 8.77
CA PRO A 244 -17.71 -8.75 8.91
C PRO A 244 -17.54 -7.81 7.69
N ALA A 245 -18.63 -7.14 7.30
CA ALA A 245 -18.58 -6.14 6.26
C ALA A 245 -17.76 -4.94 6.75
N LEU A 246 -16.76 -4.52 5.97
CA LEU A 246 -15.93 -3.37 6.32
C LEU A 246 -16.81 -2.12 6.37
N ARG A 247 -16.74 -1.38 7.49
CA ARG A 247 -17.51 -0.14 7.64
C ARG A 247 -16.98 0.90 6.64
N THR A 248 -17.87 1.50 5.85
CA THR A 248 -17.49 2.62 4.98
C THR A 248 -17.17 3.86 5.81
N LEU A 249 -16.23 4.69 5.37
CA LEU A 249 -15.85 5.91 6.07
C LEU A 249 -16.53 7.15 5.48
N PRO A 250 -16.98 8.11 6.31
CA PRO A 250 -17.49 9.39 5.83
C PRO A 250 -16.34 10.24 5.32
N VAL A 251 -16.49 10.85 4.14
CA VAL A 251 -15.42 11.64 3.51
C VAL A 251 -15.84 13.11 3.45
N SER A 252 -14.99 13.99 3.97
CA SER A 252 -15.16 15.44 3.87
C SER A 252 -14.60 15.92 2.53
N PRO A 253 -15.36 16.69 1.73
CA PRO A 253 -14.80 17.39 0.56
C PRO A 253 -13.98 18.62 0.97
N TYR A 254 -14.07 19.06 2.22
CA TYR A 254 -13.42 20.28 2.68
C TYR A 254 -12.08 19.97 3.35
N PRO A 255 -10.99 20.63 2.91
CA PRO A 255 -9.69 20.53 3.57
C PRO A 255 -9.75 21.08 5.00
N ALA A 256 -9.09 20.40 5.92
CA ALA A 256 -8.94 20.88 7.29
C ALA A 256 -7.97 22.07 7.35
N GLN A 257 -8.10 22.93 8.36
CA GLN A 257 -7.19 24.05 8.53
C GLN A 257 -5.86 23.59 9.15
N PRO A 258 -4.72 24.24 8.86
CA PRO A 258 -3.49 24.05 9.62
C PRO A 258 -3.75 24.23 11.13
N GLY A 259 -3.21 23.34 11.95
CA GLY A 259 -3.51 23.26 13.38
C GLY A 259 -4.73 22.40 13.75
N ALA A 260 -5.51 21.92 12.77
CA ALA A 260 -6.61 21.00 13.05
C ALA A 260 -6.09 19.68 13.63
N ARG A 261 -6.77 19.18 14.66
CA ARG A 261 -6.44 17.91 15.31
C ARG A 261 -6.94 16.74 14.47
N ILE A 262 -6.12 15.71 14.35
CA ILE A 262 -6.42 14.56 13.50
C ILE A 262 -6.19 13.23 14.22
N ARG A 263 -6.74 12.18 13.61
CA ARG A 263 -6.43 10.78 13.89
C ARG A 263 -5.97 10.13 12.59
N ALA A 264 -4.76 9.57 12.58
CA ALA A 264 -4.24 8.82 11.44
C ALA A 264 -4.06 7.35 11.82
N HIS A 265 -4.44 6.44 10.93
CA HIS A 265 -4.30 5.00 11.17
C HIS A 265 -2.88 4.53 10.85
N PHE A 266 -2.12 4.12 11.86
CA PHE A 266 -0.75 3.63 11.72
C PHE A 266 -0.66 2.13 11.89
N VAL A 267 0.33 1.54 11.21
CA VAL A 267 0.56 0.09 11.18
C VAL A 267 2.03 -0.22 11.45
N THR A 268 2.31 -1.23 12.28
CA THR A 268 3.67 -1.74 12.49
C THR A 268 3.70 -3.26 12.42
N HIS A 269 4.78 -3.82 11.89
CA HIS A 269 5.03 -5.26 11.88
C HIS A 269 5.69 -5.75 13.17
N LYS A 270 6.27 -4.83 13.96
CA LYS A 270 6.90 -5.17 15.23
C LYS A 270 5.89 -4.97 16.33
N GLU A 271 5.76 -5.99 17.17
CA GLU A 271 5.04 -5.85 18.43
C GLU A 271 5.57 -4.62 19.20
N PRO A 272 4.69 -3.68 19.56
CA PRO A 272 5.07 -2.52 20.34
C PRO A 272 5.69 -2.95 21.67
N VAL A 273 6.88 -2.41 21.97
CA VAL A 273 7.60 -2.74 23.21
C VAL A 273 6.84 -2.18 24.41
N PRO A 274 6.53 -3.00 25.45
CA PRO A 274 5.80 -2.54 26.63
C PRO A 274 6.37 -1.25 27.23
N GLY A 275 5.53 -0.22 27.36
CA GLY A 275 5.90 1.12 27.84
C GLY A 275 4.93 2.19 27.36
N ALA A 276 5.24 3.47 27.62
CA ALA A 276 4.37 4.60 27.27
C ALA A 276 4.05 4.69 25.75
N GLY A 277 4.92 4.16 24.90
CA GLY A 277 4.70 4.11 23.44
C GLY A 277 3.82 2.94 22.95
N ALA A 278 3.56 1.94 23.80
CA ALA A 278 2.79 0.74 23.46
C ALA A 278 1.29 0.92 23.64
N GLU A 279 0.87 1.85 24.50
CA GLU A 279 -0.54 2.03 24.84
C GLU A 279 -1.38 2.31 23.58
N GLY A 280 -2.50 1.62 23.43
CA GLY A 280 -3.44 1.80 22.31
C GLY A 280 -3.10 1.07 21.02
N TRP A 281 -1.92 0.46 20.90
CA TRP A 281 -1.66 -0.48 19.79
C TRP A 281 -2.37 -1.80 20.02
N ARG A 282 -2.94 -2.37 18.96
CA ARG A 282 -3.70 -3.62 19.02
C ARG A 282 -3.26 -4.57 17.91
N PRO A 283 -3.34 -5.89 18.11
CA PRO A 283 -3.11 -6.85 17.04
C PRO A 283 -4.05 -6.58 15.86
N TRP A 284 -3.50 -6.64 14.66
CA TRP A 284 -4.18 -6.40 13.40
C TRP A 284 -3.81 -7.48 12.37
N VAL A 285 -4.33 -7.36 11.15
CA VAL A 285 -4.25 -8.38 10.11
C VAL A 285 -2.81 -8.87 9.88
N GLY A 286 -2.62 -10.19 9.80
CA GLY A 286 -1.34 -10.78 9.41
C GLY A 286 -0.19 -10.58 10.40
N GLY A 287 -0.49 -10.64 11.70
CA GLY A 287 0.49 -10.48 12.79
C GLY A 287 1.05 -9.06 12.91
N THR A 288 0.41 -8.09 12.24
CA THR A 288 0.75 -6.68 12.40
C THR A 288 0.04 -6.09 13.60
N TRP A 289 0.34 -4.84 13.91
CA TRP A 289 -0.32 -4.06 14.94
C TRP A 289 -0.77 -2.75 14.34
N SER A 290 -1.94 -2.28 14.74
CA SER A 290 -2.46 -0.98 14.33
C SER A 290 -2.84 -0.10 15.51
N LYS A 291 -2.80 1.20 15.26
CA LYS A 291 -3.20 2.23 16.22
C LYS A 291 -3.68 3.46 15.46
N TRP A 292 -4.76 4.06 15.94
CA TRP A 292 -5.09 5.42 15.56
C TRP A 292 -4.28 6.40 16.39
N ILE A 293 -3.41 7.17 15.73
CA ILE A 293 -2.49 8.10 16.40
C ILE A 293 -3.04 9.51 16.33
N ARG A 294 -3.00 10.20 17.48
CA ARG A 294 -3.35 11.63 17.57
C ARG A 294 -2.30 12.46 16.84
N GLY A 295 -2.74 13.44 16.09
CA GLY A 295 -1.86 14.27 15.30
C GLY A 295 -2.41 15.67 15.03
N THR A 296 -1.72 16.40 14.18
CA THR A 296 -2.12 17.75 13.76
C THR A 296 -1.79 17.99 12.30
N VAL A 297 -2.67 18.70 11.59
CA VAL A 297 -2.39 19.19 10.23
C VAL A 297 -1.34 20.30 10.31
N LEU A 298 -0.23 20.14 9.60
CA LEU A 298 0.83 21.14 9.54
C LEU A 298 0.58 22.17 8.43
N GLY A 299 0.00 21.73 7.31
CA GLY A 299 -0.29 22.59 6.17
C GLY A 299 -0.43 21.81 4.87
N TYR A 300 -0.42 22.53 3.75
CA TYR A 300 -0.62 21.95 2.42
C TYR A 300 0.46 22.40 1.45
N ARG A 301 0.67 21.59 0.41
CA ARG A 301 1.53 21.92 -0.72
C ARG A 301 0.80 21.70 -2.03
N ASP A 302 1.14 22.50 -3.04
CA ASP A 302 0.73 22.25 -4.41
C ASP A 302 1.61 21.17 -5.07
N MET A 303 1.32 20.83 -6.34
CA MET A 303 2.11 19.88 -7.14
C MET A 303 3.58 20.29 -7.29
N ALA A 304 3.90 21.58 -7.17
CA ALA A 304 5.26 22.11 -7.28
C ALA A 304 5.98 22.15 -5.92
N GLY A 305 5.35 21.71 -4.83
CA GLY A 305 5.92 21.76 -3.48
C GLY A 305 5.88 23.15 -2.84
N ARG A 306 5.16 24.11 -3.43
CA ARG A 306 4.94 25.44 -2.84
C ARG A 306 3.88 25.35 -1.76
N GLU A 307 3.97 26.23 -0.76
CA GLU A 307 2.94 26.32 0.28
C GLU A 307 1.59 26.67 -0.35
N ALA A 308 0.56 25.94 0.06
CA ALA A 308 -0.81 26.14 -0.41
C ALA A 308 -1.72 26.32 0.81
N LYS A 309 -2.74 27.19 0.69
CA LYS A 309 -3.62 27.52 1.81
C LYS A 309 -5.07 27.12 1.55
N PRO A 310 -5.69 26.32 2.44
CA PRO A 310 -7.13 26.06 2.40
C PRO A 310 -7.95 27.35 2.42
N GLY A 311 -9.05 27.37 1.67
CA GLY A 311 -9.93 28.55 1.56
C GLY A 311 -9.40 29.64 0.63
N THR A 312 -8.34 29.37 -0.13
CA THR A 312 -7.84 30.24 -1.21
C THR A 312 -8.01 29.56 -2.57
N TYR A 313 -7.52 30.19 -3.64
CA TYR A 313 -7.49 29.60 -4.99
C TYR A 313 -6.29 28.65 -5.22
N ASP A 314 -5.52 28.34 -4.18
CA ASP A 314 -4.39 27.42 -4.28
C ASP A 314 -4.87 25.98 -4.51
N ALA A 315 -4.18 25.25 -5.37
CA ALA A 315 -4.41 23.81 -5.55
C ALA A 315 -3.79 23.02 -4.39
N LEU A 316 -4.62 22.32 -3.62
CA LEU A 316 -4.20 21.50 -2.49
C LEU A 316 -3.86 20.09 -2.97
N SER A 317 -2.61 19.87 -3.38
CA SER A 317 -2.19 18.57 -3.90
C SER A 317 -1.73 17.62 -2.80
N HIS A 318 -1.17 18.18 -1.72
CA HIS A 318 -0.53 17.40 -0.68
C HIS A 318 -0.85 17.95 0.71
N LEU A 319 -1.04 17.04 1.66
CA LEU A 319 -1.34 17.29 3.06
C LEU A 319 -0.11 16.94 3.91
N LEU A 320 0.38 17.88 4.71
CA LEU A 320 1.43 17.69 5.70
C LEU A 320 0.81 17.50 7.08
N PHE A 321 1.26 16.50 7.82
CA PHE A 321 0.76 16.24 9.18
C PHE A 321 1.85 15.70 10.11
N ASP A 322 1.60 15.76 11.41
CA ASP A 322 2.41 15.15 12.46
C ASP A 322 1.50 14.22 13.28
N PRO A 323 1.93 13.02 13.74
CA PRO A 323 3.28 12.44 13.64
C PRO A 323 3.60 11.76 12.30
N THR A 324 4.86 11.38 12.12
CA THR A 324 5.33 10.62 10.95
C THR A 324 4.75 9.20 10.92
N PRO A 325 4.09 8.78 9.83
CA PRO A 325 3.54 7.44 9.71
C PRO A 325 4.63 6.38 9.60
N THR A 326 4.33 5.19 10.13
CA THR A 326 5.16 3.99 9.99
C THR A 326 4.96 3.34 8.62
N PRO A 327 5.98 2.61 8.08
CA PRO A 327 5.82 1.83 6.86
C PRO A 327 4.64 0.86 6.94
N GLY A 328 3.80 0.83 5.90
CA GLY A 328 2.55 0.06 5.84
C GLY A 328 1.28 0.85 6.17
N SER A 329 1.43 2.07 6.69
CA SER A 329 0.29 2.98 6.93
C SER A 329 -0.20 3.67 5.64
N SER A 330 0.57 3.61 4.55
CA SER A 330 0.22 4.15 3.24
C SER A 330 -1.14 3.64 2.75
N GLY A 331 -1.95 4.52 2.19
CA GLY A 331 -3.35 4.28 1.82
C GLY A 331 -4.34 4.32 2.98
N GLY A 332 -3.86 4.46 4.22
CA GLY A 332 -4.71 4.56 5.42
C GLY A 332 -5.40 5.93 5.53
N PRO A 333 -6.57 6.02 6.19
CA PRO A 333 -7.30 7.26 6.35
C PRO A 333 -6.65 8.22 7.36
N ILE A 334 -6.80 9.52 7.10
CA ILE A 334 -6.57 10.62 8.03
C ILE A 334 -7.93 11.24 8.33
N ILE A 335 -8.32 11.22 9.61
CA ILE A 335 -9.64 11.66 10.09
C ILE A 335 -9.50 12.95 10.89
N ASP A 336 -10.42 13.88 10.70
CA ASP A 336 -10.55 15.05 11.57
C ASP A 336 -11.11 14.65 12.95
N GLU A 337 -10.34 15.03 13.98
CA GLU A 337 -10.71 15.12 15.40
C GLU A 337 -12.21 15.33 15.67
N GLU A 338 -12.66 16.44 15.11
CA GLU A 338 -13.88 17.11 15.54
C GLU A 338 -15.12 16.59 14.83
N SER A 339 -15.01 16.26 13.55
CA SER A 339 -16.11 15.71 12.73
C SER A 339 -16.15 14.19 12.72
N GLY A 340 -15.00 13.52 12.85
CA GLY A 340 -14.84 12.09 12.56
C GLY A 340 -14.99 11.74 11.08
N ALA A 341 -14.81 12.71 10.18
CA ALA A 341 -14.76 12.52 8.73
C ALA A 341 -13.32 12.38 8.22
N VAL A 342 -13.13 11.62 7.15
CA VAL A 342 -11.86 11.50 6.44
C VAL A 342 -11.56 12.82 5.73
N ILE A 343 -10.40 13.38 6.03
CA ILE A 343 -9.88 14.63 5.44
C ILE A 343 -8.64 14.40 4.56
N GLY A 344 -8.13 13.17 4.54
CA GLY A 344 -6.98 12.81 3.72
C GLY A 344 -6.63 11.33 3.77
N VAL A 345 -5.63 10.96 2.99
CA VAL A 345 -5.08 9.60 2.92
C VAL A 345 -3.58 9.67 3.14
N VAL A 346 -3.05 8.80 4.00
CA VAL A 346 -1.61 8.69 4.28
C VAL A 346 -0.90 8.16 3.04
N LEU A 347 0.19 8.79 2.62
CA LEU A 347 1.04 8.31 1.52
C LEU A 347 2.41 7.86 2.02
N GLY A 348 2.95 8.48 3.07
CA GLY A 348 4.24 8.13 3.63
C GLY A 348 4.84 9.29 4.42
N THR A 349 6.14 9.47 4.28
CA THR A 349 6.89 10.50 5.01
C THR A 349 7.58 11.44 4.04
N GLN A 350 7.66 12.73 4.36
CA GLN A 350 8.41 13.70 3.58
C GLN A 350 9.39 14.46 4.47
N MET A 351 10.62 14.63 3.99
CA MET A 351 11.57 15.54 4.60
C MET A 351 11.18 16.98 4.27
N GLN A 352 10.79 17.75 5.28
CA GLN A 352 10.31 19.12 5.09
C GLN A 352 11.46 20.09 4.89
N ASN A 353 12.48 20.02 5.75
CA ASN A 353 13.74 20.77 5.69
C ASN A 353 14.74 20.13 6.67
N ARG A 354 16.05 20.33 6.48
CA ARG A 354 17.10 19.77 7.36
C ARG A 354 16.96 20.16 8.84
N LEU A 355 16.29 21.28 9.13
CA LEU A 355 16.07 21.80 10.48
C LEU A 355 14.77 21.31 11.13
N GLN A 356 13.70 21.15 10.34
CA GLN A 356 12.38 20.70 10.82
C GLN A 356 12.21 19.19 10.81
N GLY A 357 13.08 18.47 10.09
CA GLY A 357 13.09 17.01 10.05
C GLY A 357 12.07 16.42 9.08
N VAL A 358 11.48 15.31 9.49
CA VAL A 358 10.54 14.50 8.69
C VAL A 358 9.14 14.69 9.24
N CYS A 359 8.17 14.82 8.34
CA CYS A 359 6.75 14.90 8.68
C CYS A 359 5.95 13.83 7.92
N GLY A 360 4.71 13.63 8.32
CA GLY A 360 3.73 12.83 7.58
C GLY A 360 3.35 13.51 6.28
N TRP A 361 3.25 12.70 5.23
CA TRP A 361 2.86 13.07 3.88
C TRP A 361 1.58 12.34 3.50
N GLY A 362 0.60 13.10 3.03
CA GLY A 362 -0.68 12.58 2.60
C GLY A 362 -1.25 13.36 1.42
N VAL A 363 -2.42 12.94 0.99
CA VAL A 363 -3.23 13.60 -0.04
C VAL A 363 -4.55 14.04 0.58
N PRO A 364 -5.04 15.26 0.31
CA PRO A 364 -6.34 15.70 0.82
C PRO A 364 -7.48 14.84 0.26
N SER A 365 -8.52 14.64 1.07
CA SER A 365 -9.69 13.86 0.68
C SER A 365 -10.47 14.46 -0.48
N GLU A 366 -10.30 15.76 -0.76
CA GLU A 366 -10.85 16.43 -1.95
C GLU A 366 -10.44 15.70 -3.25
N MET A 367 -9.21 15.18 -3.33
CA MET A 367 -8.74 14.40 -4.48
C MET A 367 -9.52 13.10 -4.68
N ILE A 368 -10.16 12.56 -3.64
CA ILE A 368 -11.05 11.40 -3.79
C ILE A 368 -12.26 11.79 -4.64
N PHE A 369 -12.82 12.99 -4.44
CA PHE A 369 -13.99 13.46 -5.17
C PHE A 369 -13.71 13.72 -6.65
N GLU A 370 -12.46 13.98 -7.04
CA GLU A 370 -12.08 14.09 -8.47
C GLU A 370 -12.30 12.79 -9.25
N MET A 371 -12.39 11.64 -8.58
CA MET A 371 -12.69 10.35 -9.20
C MET A 371 -14.20 10.06 -9.31
N PHE A 372 -15.07 10.97 -8.85
CA PHE A 372 -16.53 10.81 -8.85
C PHE A 372 -17.23 11.98 -9.56
N SER A 373 -18.39 11.71 -10.14
CA SER A 373 -19.22 12.75 -10.73
C SER A 373 -19.78 13.67 -9.65
N LEU A 374 -19.76 14.99 -9.92
CA LEU A 374 -20.32 15.97 -9.00
C LEU A 374 -21.85 15.84 -8.94
N PRO A 375 -22.47 15.95 -7.74
CA PRO A 375 -23.92 15.93 -7.62
C PRO A 375 -24.57 16.99 -8.52
N GLY A 376 -25.53 16.56 -9.35
CA GLY A 376 -26.29 17.47 -10.21
C GLY A 376 -25.60 17.89 -11.51
N LEU A 377 -24.36 17.48 -11.75
CA LEU A 377 -23.62 17.79 -12.98
C LEU A 377 -23.52 16.53 -13.85
N LYS A 378 -24.41 16.41 -14.84
CA LYS A 378 -24.33 15.33 -15.84
C LYS A 378 -23.29 15.71 -16.88
N LEU A 379 -22.07 15.18 -16.73
CA LEU A 379 -21.08 15.22 -17.81
C LEU A 379 -21.55 14.24 -18.90
N ASN A 380 -21.90 14.77 -20.07
CA ASN A 380 -22.21 13.94 -21.23
C ASN A 380 -20.90 13.35 -21.78
N ASN A 381 -20.37 12.29 -21.16
CA ASN A 381 -19.23 11.57 -21.72
C ASN A 381 -19.73 10.51 -22.72
N ARG A 382 -20.07 10.98 -23.93
CA ARG A 382 -20.12 10.15 -25.14
C ARG A 382 -18.98 10.58 -26.05
N SER A 383 -17.91 9.79 -26.07
CA SER A 383 -17.06 9.58 -27.25
C SER A 383 -16.30 8.27 -27.09
#